data_AF-A0AAD7ACL2-F1
#
_entry.id   AF-A0AAD7ACL2-F1
#
_cell.length_a   1.000
_cell.length_b   1.000
_cell.length_c   1.000
_cell.angle_alpha   90.00
_cell.angle_beta   90.00
_cell.angle_gamma   90.00
#
_symmetry.space_group_name_H-M   'P 1'
#
loop_
_entity.id
_entity.type
_entity.pdbx_description
1 polymer ?
#
loop_
_entity_poly.entity_id
_entity_poly.type
_entity_poly.pdbx_seq_one_letter_code
_entity_poly.pdbx_strand_id
1 'polypeptide(L)'
;MPLSLSKASQFVKIVSLLKPLLSWYQPSYVCGPPTSLPLKFHDFLRLALDLNDKEIKQAWSDLGNDAWAQEMPAVEELSARTKYMAVFLQHGLSRDIGVFSLEPLSRTCIDSACAQQLCADPSQLRDKELVEPLTVKITVYTKEFGSVPRFSTSRYCRHCHTRYHPNYYVHSDATLQTYYRDNLRYLQISGHCYVDINLCELFSIMMVTSCVPPPHQITL
;
A
#
# COMPACT_ATOMS: atom_id res chain seq x y z
N MET A 1 -8.27 21.39 -23.79
CA MET A 1 -6.99 22.13 -23.71
C MET A 1 -5.93 21.16 -23.23
N PRO A 2 -4.68 21.25 -23.71
CA PRO A 2 -3.60 20.42 -23.18
C PRO A 2 -3.38 20.74 -21.69
N LEU A 3 -3.11 19.73 -20.88
CA LEU A 3 -2.74 19.94 -19.47
C LEU A 3 -1.46 20.78 -19.39
N SER A 4 -1.38 21.67 -18.40
CA SER A 4 -0.13 22.38 -18.12
C SER A 4 0.94 21.39 -17.65
N LEU A 5 2.21 21.67 -17.97
CA LEU A 5 3.34 20.81 -17.60
C LEU A 5 3.39 20.54 -16.09
N SER A 6 3.06 21.56 -15.28
CA SER A 6 2.99 21.43 -13.82
C SER A 6 1.92 20.42 -13.38
N LYS A 7 0.72 20.48 -13.97
CA LYS A 7 -0.38 19.54 -13.65
C LYS A 7 -0.09 18.13 -14.17
N ALA A 8 0.51 18.00 -15.35
CA ALA A 8 0.97 16.72 -15.87
C ALA A 8 2.00 16.05 -14.94
N SER A 9 3.00 16.81 -14.47
CA SER A 9 3.98 16.30 -13.51
C SER A 9 3.35 15.90 -12.16
N GLN A 10 2.38 16.67 -11.67
CA GLN A 10 1.65 16.32 -10.44
C GLN A 10 0.81 15.06 -10.63
N PHE A 11 0.12 14.93 -11.77
CA PHE A 11 -0.66 13.75 -12.13
C PHE A 11 0.20 12.50 -12.09
N VAL A 12 1.34 12.51 -12.79
CA VAL A 12 2.28 11.38 -12.81
C VAL A 12 2.69 10.99 -11.40
N LYS A 13 3.14 11.96 -10.58
CA LYS A 13 3.60 11.69 -9.21
C LYS A 13 2.50 11.09 -8.31
N ILE A 14 1.29 11.66 -8.36
CA ILE A 14 0.17 11.14 -7.56
C ILE A 14 -0.25 9.75 -8.04
N VAL A 15 -0.31 9.52 -9.35
CA VAL A 15 -0.62 8.20 -9.91
C VAL A 15 0.44 7.17 -9.52
N SER A 16 1.73 7.51 -9.56
CA SER A 16 2.79 6.60 -9.09
C SER A 16 2.64 6.24 -7.61
N LEU A 17 2.19 7.18 -6.75
CA LEU A 17 1.86 6.88 -5.36
C LEU A 17 0.62 5.98 -5.21
N LEU A 18 -0.35 6.10 -6.11
CA LEU A 18 -1.55 5.26 -6.15
C LEU A 18 -1.34 3.90 -6.83
N LYS A 19 -0.23 3.72 -7.56
CA LYS A 19 0.08 2.51 -8.34
C LYS A 19 -0.10 1.21 -7.53
N PRO A 20 0.37 1.08 -6.27
CA PRO A 20 0.16 -0.15 -5.50
C PRO A 20 -1.32 -0.47 -5.31
N LEU A 21 -2.16 0.54 -5.05
CA LEU A 21 -3.61 0.37 -4.91
C LEU A 21 -4.30 0.05 -6.23
N LEU A 22 -3.95 0.78 -7.29
CA LEU A 22 -4.52 0.60 -8.62
C LEU A 22 -4.19 -0.79 -9.19
N SER A 23 -3.03 -1.35 -8.83
CA SER A 23 -2.62 -2.68 -9.29
C SER A 23 -3.64 -3.77 -8.92
N TRP A 24 -4.39 -3.59 -7.82
CA TRP A 24 -5.42 -4.53 -7.39
C TRP A 24 -6.72 -4.50 -8.22
N TYR A 25 -6.87 -3.54 -9.14
CA TYR A 25 -8.03 -3.42 -10.02
C TYR A 25 -7.87 -4.16 -11.35
N GLN A 26 -6.78 -4.90 -11.50
CA GLN A 26 -6.50 -5.77 -12.62
C GLN A 26 -5.95 -7.09 -12.09
N PRO A 27 -5.92 -8.18 -12.86
CA PRO A 27 -5.28 -9.42 -12.42
C PRO A 27 -3.76 -9.26 -12.17
N SER A 28 -3.17 -10.09 -11.32
CA SER A 28 -1.73 -10.01 -10.96
C SER A 28 -0.80 -10.24 -12.15
N TYR A 29 -1.23 -11.05 -13.12
CA TYR A 29 -0.47 -11.38 -14.32
C TYR A 29 -0.54 -10.31 -15.41
N VAL A 30 -1.37 -9.27 -15.26
CA VAL A 30 -1.45 -8.17 -16.21
C VAL A 30 -0.41 -7.12 -15.81
N CYS A 31 0.58 -6.92 -16.68
CA CYS A 31 1.55 -5.84 -16.57
C CYS A 31 0.98 -4.55 -17.17
N GLY A 32 1.25 -3.41 -16.53
CA GLY A 32 0.78 -2.10 -16.98
C GLY A 32 -0.37 -1.54 -16.13
N PRO A 33 -0.87 -0.34 -16.45
CA PRO A 33 -1.98 0.28 -15.74
C PRO A 33 -3.34 -0.36 -16.09
N PRO A 34 -4.36 -0.25 -15.22
CA PRO A 34 -5.73 -0.62 -15.56
C PRO A 34 -6.23 0.14 -16.79
N THR A 35 -6.94 -0.56 -17.69
CA THR A 35 -7.46 0.03 -18.93
C THR A 35 -8.37 1.23 -18.67
N SER A 36 -9.12 1.20 -17.57
CA SER A 36 -9.95 2.31 -17.11
C SER A 36 -9.68 2.61 -15.65
N LEU A 37 -9.58 3.89 -15.32
CA LEU A 37 -9.42 4.34 -13.95
C LEU A 37 -10.70 4.08 -13.13
N PRO A 38 -10.64 3.37 -11.98
CA PRO A 38 -11.83 3.16 -11.16
C PRO A 38 -12.38 4.49 -10.62
N LEU A 39 -13.72 4.59 -10.51
CA LEU A 39 -14.44 5.83 -10.21
C LEU A 39 -13.90 6.59 -8.99
N LYS A 40 -13.59 5.88 -7.89
CA LYS A 40 -13.06 6.52 -6.68
C LYS A 40 -11.72 7.23 -6.89
N PHE A 41 -10.83 6.69 -7.73
CA PHE A 41 -9.55 7.32 -8.04
C PHE A 41 -9.72 8.44 -9.06
N HIS A 42 -10.66 8.28 -10.00
CA HIS A 42 -11.04 9.35 -10.91
C HIS A 42 -11.51 10.58 -10.13
N ASP A 43 -12.46 10.41 -9.21
CA ASP A 43 -12.98 11.50 -8.37
C ASP A 43 -11.91 12.10 -7.45
N PHE A 44 -11.02 11.26 -6.90
CA PHE A 44 -9.90 11.74 -6.11
C PHE A 44 -8.96 12.62 -6.93
N LEU A 45 -8.50 12.15 -8.10
CA LEU A 45 -7.60 12.92 -8.96
C LEU A 45 -8.24 14.21 -9.47
N ARG A 46 -9.54 14.16 -9.80
CA ARG A 46 -10.35 15.33 -10.19
C ARG A 46 -10.25 16.45 -9.15
N LEU A 47 -10.48 16.12 -7.88
CA LEU A 47 -10.40 17.08 -6.77
C LEU A 47 -8.96 17.46 -6.42
N ALA A 48 -8.06 16.48 -6.35
CA ALA A 48 -6.66 16.66 -5.99
C ALA A 48 -5.91 17.59 -6.96
N LEU A 49 -6.26 17.54 -8.24
CA LEU A 49 -5.61 18.30 -9.29
C LEU A 49 -6.48 19.47 -9.79
N ASP A 50 -7.69 19.65 -9.26
CA ASP A 50 -8.64 20.67 -9.72
C ASP A 50 -8.81 20.64 -11.25
N LEU A 51 -9.17 19.46 -11.75
CA LEU A 51 -9.41 19.19 -13.17
C LEU A 51 -10.86 18.74 -13.36
N ASN A 52 -11.40 18.87 -14.57
CA ASN A 52 -12.71 18.31 -14.89
C ASN A 52 -12.62 16.84 -15.35
N ASP A 53 -13.76 16.16 -15.49
CA ASP A 53 -13.80 14.73 -15.87
C ASP A 53 -13.17 14.44 -17.24
N LYS A 54 -13.30 15.37 -18.20
CA LYS A 54 -12.72 15.21 -19.52
C LYS A 54 -11.19 15.28 -19.44
N GLU A 55 -10.66 16.20 -18.65
CA GLU A 55 -9.22 16.37 -18.44
C GLU A 55 -8.59 15.17 -17.72
N ILE A 56 -9.24 14.61 -16.70
CA ILE A 56 -8.73 13.41 -16.01
C ILE A 56 -8.73 12.19 -16.93
N LYS A 57 -9.80 11.98 -17.71
CA LYS A 57 -9.85 10.87 -18.68
C LYS A 57 -8.76 11.01 -19.74
N GLN A 58 -8.55 12.23 -20.25
CA GLN A 58 -7.49 12.51 -21.20
C GLN A 58 -6.10 12.29 -20.57
N ALA A 59 -5.86 12.82 -19.37
CA ALA A 59 -4.60 12.64 -18.66
C ALA A 59 -4.29 11.16 -18.39
N TRP A 60 -5.29 10.35 -18.03
CA TRP A 60 -5.11 8.90 -17.86
C TRP A 60 -4.77 8.21 -19.18
N SER A 61 -5.47 8.57 -20.27
CA SER A 61 -5.20 8.03 -21.61
C SER A 61 -3.78 8.37 -22.08
N ASP A 62 -3.32 9.60 -21.83
CA ASP A 62 -2.06 10.10 -22.38
C ASP A 62 -0.85 9.76 -21.49
N LEU A 63 -1.00 9.84 -20.16
CA LEU A 63 0.10 9.76 -19.20
C LEU A 63 0.04 8.53 -18.29
N GLY A 64 -1.04 7.75 -18.33
CA GLY A 64 -1.23 6.61 -17.43
C GLY A 64 -0.14 5.55 -17.58
N ASN A 65 0.29 5.26 -18.82
CA ASN A 65 1.37 4.32 -19.09
C ASN A 65 2.72 4.84 -18.59
N ASP A 66 3.03 6.12 -18.82
CA ASP A 66 4.28 6.73 -18.37
C ASP A 66 4.37 6.73 -16.84
N ALA A 67 3.29 7.14 -16.17
CA ALA A 67 3.21 7.13 -14.71
C ALA A 67 3.33 5.71 -14.12
N TRP A 68 2.93 4.69 -14.89
CA TRP A 68 3.06 3.29 -14.49
C TRP A 68 4.44 2.72 -14.74
N ALA A 69 5.10 3.09 -15.84
CA ALA A 69 6.43 2.64 -16.20
C ALA A 69 7.50 3.25 -15.28
N GLN A 70 7.26 4.46 -14.78
CA GLN A 70 8.20 5.12 -13.87
C GLN A 70 8.32 4.37 -12.54
N GLU A 71 9.53 3.91 -12.24
CA GLU A 71 9.92 3.54 -10.89
C GLU A 71 10.29 4.80 -10.10
N MET A 72 9.79 4.90 -8.88
CA MET A 72 10.07 6.02 -7.99
C MET A 72 11.02 5.55 -6.90
N PRO A 73 12.27 6.04 -6.87
CA PRO A 73 13.21 5.72 -5.80
C PRO A 73 12.63 6.07 -4.43
N ALA A 74 12.99 5.33 -3.38
CA ALA A 74 12.42 5.50 -2.04
C ALA A 74 12.51 6.94 -1.49
N VAL A 75 13.60 7.67 -1.82
CA VAL A 75 13.78 9.08 -1.44
C VAL A 75 12.80 9.99 -2.15
N GLU A 76 12.58 9.76 -3.45
CA GLU A 76 11.60 10.52 -4.24
C GLU A 76 10.16 10.19 -3.81
N GLU A 77 9.89 8.93 -3.50
CA GLU A 77 8.60 8.47 -2.98
C GLU A 77 8.28 9.16 -1.65
N LEU A 78 9.25 9.22 -0.73
CA LEU A 78 9.09 9.93 0.53
C LEU A 78 8.83 11.42 0.31
N SER A 79 9.62 12.08 -0.56
CA SER A 79 9.43 13.48 -0.91
C SER A 79 8.06 13.76 -1.52
N ALA A 80 7.61 12.91 -2.45
CA ALA A 80 6.29 13.00 -3.06
C ALA A 80 5.18 12.80 -2.01
N ARG A 81 5.30 11.82 -1.12
CA ARG A 81 4.35 11.61 -0.01
C ARG A 81 4.24 12.82 0.89
N THR A 82 5.38 13.41 1.29
CA THR A 82 5.40 14.64 2.08
C THR A 82 4.69 15.76 1.36
N LYS A 83 5.00 15.96 0.07
CA LYS A 83 4.43 17.04 -0.74
C LYS A 83 2.90 16.91 -0.91
N TYR A 84 2.40 15.70 -1.12
CA TYR A 84 0.98 15.46 -1.44
C TYR A 84 0.15 14.99 -0.24
N MET A 85 0.74 14.85 0.96
CA MET A 85 0.04 14.39 2.17
C MET A 85 -1.27 15.14 2.43
N ALA A 86 -1.24 16.48 2.41
CA ALA A 86 -2.41 17.30 2.66
C ALA A 86 -3.56 17.01 1.68
N VAL A 87 -3.24 16.77 0.40
CA VAL A 87 -4.22 16.47 -0.66
C VAL A 87 -4.92 15.13 -0.40
N PHE A 88 -4.17 14.11 0.01
CA PHE A 88 -4.74 12.81 0.38
C PHE A 88 -5.59 12.89 1.65
N LEU A 89 -5.14 13.63 2.67
CA LEU A 89 -5.92 13.80 3.89
C LEU A 89 -7.24 14.54 3.61
N GLN A 90 -7.20 15.56 2.76
CA GLN A 90 -8.36 16.38 2.42
C GLN A 90 -9.36 15.65 1.51
N HIS A 91 -8.88 14.95 0.48
CA HIS A 91 -9.75 14.41 -0.58
C HIS A 91 -9.82 12.88 -0.63
N GLY A 92 -8.83 12.19 -0.08
CA GLY A 92 -8.70 10.73 -0.18
C GLY A 92 -9.47 9.96 0.89
N LEU A 93 -9.51 10.44 2.14
CA LEU A 93 -10.11 9.69 3.26
C LEU A 93 -11.61 9.40 3.09
N SER A 94 -12.36 10.32 2.46
CA SER A 94 -13.78 10.12 2.15
C SER A 94 -14.03 9.14 1.00
N ARG A 95 -12.97 8.70 0.31
CA ARG A 95 -13.00 7.80 -0.87
C ARG A 95 -12.26 6.50 -0.62
N ASP A 96 -11.90 6.20 0.63
CA ASP A 96 -11.07 5.05 1.00
C ASP A 96 -9.73 5.01 0.26
N ILE A 97 -9.08 6.18 0.14
CA ILE A 97 -7.77 6.37 -0.46
C ILE A 97 -6.86 7.05 0.58
N GLY A 98 -5.84 6.32 1.04
CA GLY A 98 -4.79 6.85 1.91
C GLY A 98 -3.51 7.15 1.12
N VAL A 99 -2.62 7.99 1.68
CA VAL A 99 -1.25 8.20 1.15
C VAL A 99 -0.47 6.88 1.13
N PHE A 100 -0.83 6.00 2.04
CA PHE A 100 -0.33 4.65 2.10
C PHE A 100 -1.51 3.73 2.38
N SER A 101 -1.51 2.59 1.74
CA SER A 101 -2.47 1.53 2.01
C SER A 101 -1.71 0.27 2.36
N LEU A 102 -2.16 -0.38 3.42
CA LEU A 102 -1.63 -1.67 3.82
C LEU A 102 -2.45 -2.74 3.12
N GLU A 103 -1.81 -3.45 2.21
CA GLU A 103 -2.40 -4.59 1.50
C GLU A 103 -1.59 -5.84 1.85
N PRO A 104 -2.10 -7.05 1.57
CA PRO A 104 -1.32 -8.27 1.72
C PRO A 104 -0.03 -8.24 0.88
N LEU A 105 1.03 -8.90 1.36
CA LEU A 105 2.33 -8.95 0.67
C LEU A 105 2.26 -9.61 -0.72
N SER A 106 1.31 -10.52 -0.91
CA SER A 106 1.06 -11.18 -2.20
C SER A 106 -0.33 -10.84 -2.73
N ARG A 107 -0.43 -10.76 -4.06
CA ARG A 107 -1.71 -10.61 -4.77
C ARG A 107 -2.42 -11.93 -5.02
N THR A 108 -1.68 -13.01 -4.90
CA THR A 108 -2.15 -14.38 -5.07
C THR A 108 -1.98 -15.17 -3.78
N CYS A 109 -2.69 -16.29 -3.68
CA CYS A 109 -2.56 -17.22 -2.57
C CYS A 109 -1.15 -17.83 -2.56
N ILE A 110 -0.48 -17.77 -1.41
CA ILE A 110 0.88 -18.31 -1.23
C ILE A 110 0.91 -19.84 -1.11
N ASP A 111 -0.26 -20.48 -0.92
CA ASP A 111 -0.36 -21.93 -0.86
C ASP A 111 -0.36 -22.52 -2.27
N SER A 112 0.69 -23.27 -2.60
CA SER A 112 0.86 -23.94 -3.89
C SER A 112 -0.29 -24.89 -4.24
N ALA A 113 -1.00 -25.45 -3.25
CA ALA A 113 -2.16 -26.30 -3.49
C ALA A 113 -3.35 -25.52 -4.08
N CYS A 114 -3.36 -24.19 -3.94
CA CYS A 114 -4.38 -23.33 -4.54
C CYS A 114 -4.11 -23.00 -6.01
N ALA A 115 -2.94 -23.34 -6.54
CA ALA A 115 -2.61 -23.05 -7.93
C ALA A 115 -3.59 -23.75 -8.89
N GLN A 116 -3.97 -23.05 -9.95
CA GLN A 116 -4.96 -23.52 -10.92
C GLN A 116 -4.31 -23.79 -12.26
N GLN A 117 -4.70 -24.88 -12.91
CA GLN A 117 -4.31 -25.15 -14.29
C GLN A 117 -4.88 -24.08 -15.23
N LEU A 118 -4.07 -23.66 -16.20
CA LEU A 118 -4.51 -22.74 -17.23
C LEU A 118 -5.31 -23.49 -18.30
N CYS A 119 -6.49 -22.97 -18.67
CA CYS A 119 -7.28 -23.56 -19.76
C CYS A 119 -6.51 -23.59 -21.10
N ALA A 120 -5.59 -22.64 -21.30
CA ALA A 120 -4.77 -22.56 -22.51
C ALA A 120 -3.62 -23.59 -22.54
N ASP A 121 -3.14 -24.00 -21.37
CA ASP A 121 -2.05 -24.96 -21.21
C ASP A 121 -2.19 -25.70 -19.86
N PRO A 122 -2.70 -26.95 -19.86
CA PRO A 122 -2.88 -27.74 -18.65
C PRO A 122 -1.59 -28.05 -17.89
N SER A 123 -0.43 -27.92 -18.53
CA SER A 123 0.87 -28.14 -17.90
C SER A 123 1.35 -26.95 -17.05
N GLN A 124 0.71 -25.78 -17.22
CA GLN A 124 1.05 -24.57 -16.47
C GLN A 124 0.06 -24.33 -15.33
N LEU A 125 0.62 -24.13 -14.14
CA LEU A 125 -0.11 -23.71 -12.95
C LEU A 125 0.02 -22.20 -12.78
N ARG A 126 -1.07 -21.56 -12.38
CA ARG A 126 -1.12 -20.15 -12.00
C ARG A 126 -1.67 -20.01 -10.59
N ASP A 127 -1.01 -19.20 -9.78
CA ASP A 127 -1.47 -18.93 -8.43
C ASP A 127 -2.86 -18.27 -8.43
N LYS A 128 -3.67 -18.63 -7.44
CA LYS A 128 -5.04 -18.13 -7.30
C LYS A 128 -5.02 -16.66 -6.84
N GLU A 129 -5.67 -15.76 -7.58
CA GLU A 129 -5.87 -14.37 -7.16
C GLU A 129 -6.63 -14.28 -5.82
N LEU A 130 -6.20 -13.37 -4.96
CA LEU A 130 -6.92 -13.03 -3.74
C LEU A 130 -8.08 -12.07 -4.04
N VAL A 131 -9.25 -12.39 -3.51
CA VAL A 131 -10.52 -11.68 -3.80
C VAL A 131 -11.17 -11.13 -2.52
N GLU A 132 -12.37 -10.55 -2.63
CA GLU A 132 -13.18 -10.09 -1.49
C GLU A 132 -12.40 -9.21 -0.50
N PRO A 133 -11.98 -8.01 -0.95
CA PRO A 133 -11.27 -7.09 -0.10
C PRO A 133 -12.16 -6.68 1.08
N LEU A 134 -11.61 -6.77 2.28
CA LEU A 134 -12.19 -6.22 3.50
C LEU A 134 -11.25 -5.15 4.02
N THR A 135 -11.69 -3.90 3.90
CA THR A 135 -10.90 -2.71 4.27
C THR A 135 -11.39 -2.12 5.59
N VAL A 136 -10.45 -1.83 6.48
CA VAL A 136 -10.71 -1.19 7.78
C VAL A 136 -9.91 0.10 7.92
N LYS A 137 -10.48 1.10 8.60
CA LYS A 137 -9.77 2.33 8.98
C LYS A 137 -8.79 2.03 10.10
N ILE A 138 -7.60 2.59 9.98
CA ILE A 138 -6.48 2.38 10.89
C ILE A 138 -5.71 3.68 11.11
N THR A 139 -4.86 3.68 12.13
CA THR A 139 -3.87 4.73 12.39
C THR A 139 -2.48 4.11 12.24
N VAL A 140 -1.59 4.79 11.51
CA VAL A 140 -0.20 4.38 11.38
C VAL A 140 0.71 5.43 11.98
N TYR A 141 1.54 5.00 12.93
CA TYR A 141 2.59 5.81 13.53
C TYR A 141 3.86 5.65 12.73
N THR A 142 4.33 6.74 12.13
CA THR A 142 5.53 6.78 11.31
C THR A 142 6.54 7.74 11.92
N LYS A 143 7.82 7.50 11.65
CA LYS A 143 8.89 8.39 12.11
C LYS A 143 8.78 9.77 11.44
N GLU A 144 8.41 9.80 10.16
CA GLU A 144 8.44 11.02 9.34
C GLU A 144 7.18 11.87 9.48
N PHE A 145 6.02 11.24 9.70
CA PHE A 145 4.72 11.93 9.68
C PHE A 145 3.95 11.84 11.00
N GLY A 146 4.49 11.17 12.02
CA GLY A 146 3.77 10.89 13.26
C GLY A 146 2.55 10.00 13.00
N SER A 147 1.42 10.37 13.58
CA SER A 147 0.14 9.64 13.45
C SER A 147 -0.58 10.01 12.16
N VAL A 148 -0.80 9.03 11.28
CA VAL A 148 -1.45 9.21 9.97
C VAL A 148 -2.66 8.27 9.85
N PRO A 149 -3.88 8.77 9.56
CA PRO A 149 -5.03 7.92 9.28
C PRO A 149 -4.83 7.18 7.94
N ARG A 150 -5.15 5.89 7.91
CA ARG A 150 -4.97 5.01 6.75
C ARG A 150 -6.04 3.92 6.66
N PHE A 151 -5.86 3.04 5.68
CA PHE A 151 -6.66 1.86 5.44
C PHE A 151 -5.78 0.60 5.46
N SER A 152 -6.28 -0.47 6.08
CA SER A 152 -5.73 -1.82 6.01
C SER A 152 -6.73 -2.70 5.29
N THR A 153 -6.31 -3.33 4.20
CA THR A 153 -7.12 -4.24 3.42
C THR A 153 -6.64 -5.66 3.64
N SER A 154 -7.56 -6.55 3.99
CA SER A 154 -7.36 -8.00 3.94
C SER A 154 -8.07 -8.59 2.75
N ARG A 155 -7.60 -9.73 2.24
CA ARG A 155 -8.17 -10.40 1.07
C ARG A 155 -8.27 -11.90 1.28
N TYR A 156 -9.17 -12.53 0.57
CA TYR A 156 -9.59 -13.91 0.80
C TYR A 156 -9.22 -14.81 -0.37
N CYS A 157 -8.69 -15.99 -0.07
CA CYS A 157 -8.59 -17.07 -1.04
C CYS A 157 -9.84 -17.95 -0.95
N ARG A 158 -10.61 -18.04 -2.04
CA ARG A 158 -11.81 -18.89 -2.10
C ARG A 158 -11.53 -20.39 -2.12
N HIS A 159 -10.28 -20.81 -2.32
CA HIS A 159 -9.93 -22.23 -2.41
C HIS A 159 -9.57 -22.82 -1.04
N CYS A 160 -8.51 -22.30 -0.39
CA CYS A 160 -8.10 -22.74 0.95
C CYS A 160 -8.77 -21.96 2.09
N HIS A 161 -9.73 -21.10 1.76
CA HIS A 161 -10.48 -20.29 2.72
C HIS A 161 -9.61 -19.45 3.68
N THR A 162 -8.38 -19.11 3.27
CA THR A 162 -7.44 -18.32 4.06
C THR A 162 -7.66 -16.83 3.80
N ARG A 163 -7.66 -16.02 4.87
CA ARG A 163 -7.68 -14.56 4.78
C ARG A 163 -6.29 -14.00 5.04
N TYR A 164 -5.78 -13.25 4.08
CA TYR A 164 -4.49 -12.59 4.11
C TYR A 164 -4.65 -11.15 4.57
N HIS A 165 -3.97 -10.80 5.65
CA HIS A 165 -3.81 -9.44 6.16
C HIS A 165 -2.43 -8.90 5.74
N PRO A 166 -2.11 -7.61 5.99
CA PRO A 166 -0.80 -7.05 5.67
C PRO A 166 0.38 -7.69 6.41
N ASN A 167 0.20 -8.15 7.65
CA ASN A 167 1.28 -8.70 8.49
C ASN A 167 1.22 -10.21 8.73
N TYR A 168 0.03 -10.80 8.56
CA TYR A 168 -0.22 -12.20 8.85
C TYR A 168 -1.33 -12.71 7.93
N TYR A 169 -1.60 -14.00 8.00
CA TYR A 169 -2.80 -14.59 7.44
C TYR A 169 -3.42 -15.57 8.43
N VAL A 170 -4.71 -15.83 8.24
CA VAL A 170 -5.50 -16.73 9.08
C VAL A 170 -6.12 -17.78 8.18
N HIS A 171 -5.74 -19.04 8.39
CA HIS A 171 -6.34 -20.18 7.69
C HIS A 171 -7.79 -20.38 8.14
N SER A 172 -8.59 -21.08 7.33
CA SER A 172 -9.91 -21.52 7.78
C SER A 172 -9.81 -22.34 9.04
N ASP A 173 -10.70 -22.07 9.99
CA ASP A 173 -10.83 -22.78 11.27
C ASP A 173 -9.60 -22.71 12.18
N ALA A 174 -8.59 -21.91 11.82
CA ALA A 174 -7.44 -21.68 12.67
C ALA A 174 -7.75 -20.64 13.75
N THR A 175 -7.36 -20.95 14.99
CA THR A 175 -7.35 -19.99 16.11
C THR A 175 -6.07 -19.16 16.16
N LEU A 176 -5.05 -19.56 15.38
CA LEU A 176 -3.73 -18.96 15.36
C LEU A 176 -3.51 -18.13 14.09
N GLN A 177 -2.81 -17.02 14.25
CA GLN A 177 -2.33 -16.17 13.16
C GLN A 177 -0.95 -16.63 12.72
N THR A 178 -0.71 -16.73 11.41
CA THR A 178 0.62 -17.01 10.87
C THR A 178 1.21 -15.74 10.27
N TYR A 179 2.31 -15.27 10.84
CA TYR A 179 3.01 -14.05 10.41
C TYR A 179 3.92 -14.32 9.22
N TYR A 180 4.01 -13.33 8.31
CA TYR A 180 5.01 -13.40 7.23
C TYR A 180 6.43 -13.28 7.82
N ARG A 181 7.39 -14.01 7.24
CA ARG A 181 8.76 -14.04 7.76
C ARG A 181 9.58 -12.81 7.42
N ASP A 182 9.35 -12.19 6.25
CA ASP A 182 10.23 -11.15 5.72
C ASP A 182 9.46 -9.92 5.19
N ASN A 183 10.18 -8.82 5.03
CA ASN A 183 9.76 -7.58 4.34
C ASN A 183 8.56 -6.84 4.96
N LEU A 184 8.36 -6.95 6.28
CA LEU A 184 7.42 -6.10 6.98
C LEU A 184 7.96 -4.67 7.02
N ARG A 185 7.16 -3.68 6.60
CA ARG A 185 7.47 -2.25 6.78
C ARG A 185 6.78 -1.65 8.00
N TYR A 186 5.62 -2.22 8.35
CA TYR A 186 4.78 -1.78 9.44
C TYR A 186 4.46 -2.98 10.33
N LEU A 187 4.48 -2.80 11.65
CA LEU A 187 4.05 -3.80 12.62
C LEU A 187 2.65 -3.46 13.12
N GLN A 188 1.73 -4.43 13.07
CA GLN A 188 0.43 -4.29 13.69
C GLN A 188 0.54 -4.45 15.22
N ILE A 189 0.25 -3.39 15.96
CA ILE A 189 0.31 -3.39 17.45
C ILE A 189 -1.07 -3.51 18.10
N SER A 190 -2.14 -3.22 17.35
CA SER A 190 -3.53 -3.35 17.77
C SER A 190 -4.42 -3.52 16.53
N GLY A 191 -5.70 -3.86 16.71
CA GLY A 191 -6.65 -4.06 15.60
C GLY A 191 -6.71 -2.90 14.61
N HIS A 192 -6.54 -1.66 15.09
CA HIS A 192 -6.60 -0.44 14.28
C HIS A 192 -5.32 0.38 14.30
N CYS A 193 -4.20 -0.14 14.82
CA CYS A 193 -2.96 0.62 14.96
C CYS A 193 -1.75 -0.14 14.41
N TYR A 194 -0.94 0.54 13.61
CA TYR A 194 0.33 0.04 13.08
C TYR A 194 1.46 1.02 13.38
N VAL A 195 2.68 0.51 13.47
CA VAL A 195 3.90 1.30 13.71
C VAL A 195 4.91 1.00 12.62
N ASP A 196 5.54 2.02 12.05
CA ASP A 196 6.66 1.86 11.12
C ASP A 196 7.86 1.24 11.83
N ILE A 197 8.51 0.24 11.23
CA ILE A 197 9.67 -0.41 11.85
C ILE A 197 10.79 0.59 12.13
N ASN A 198 10.98 1.60 11.27
CA ASN A 198 11.99 2.63 11.50
C ASN A 198 11.71 3.47 12.76
N LEU A 199 10.44 3.59 13.17
CA LEU A 199 10.05 4.25 14.41
C LEU A 199 10.32 3.34 15.62
N CYS A 200 10.06 2.03 15.50
CA CYS A 200 10.44 1.05 16.51
C CYS A 200 11.96 1.04 16.73
N GLU A 201 12.76 1.01 15.67
CA GLU A 201 14.21 1.05 15.73
C GLU A 201 14.73 2.34 16.41
N LEU A 202 14.13 3.49 16.08
CA LEU A 202 14.45 4.75 16.74
C LEU A 202 14.22 4.65 18.26
N PHE A 203 13.08 4.12 18.69
CA PHE A 203 12.81 3.92 20.11
C PHE A 203 13.77 2.92 20.77
N SER A 204 14.13 1.83 20.09
CA SER A 204 15.12 0.87 20.58
C SER A 204 16.48 1.53 20.80
N ILE A 205 16.96 2.35 19.85
CA ILE A 205 18.21 3.09 19.98
C ILE A 205 18.14 4.07 21.16
N MET A 206 17.04 4.82 21.27
CA MET A 206 16.84 5.77 22.38
C MET A 206 16.89 5.06 23.73
N MET A 207 16.21 3.92 23.89
CA MET A 207 16.23 3.13 25.12
C MET A 207 17.66 2.68 25.48
N VAL A 208 18.43 2.15 24.53
CA VAL A 208 19.81 1.71 24.76
C VAL A 208 20.71 2.88 25.16
N THR A 209 20.61 4.02 24.46
CA THR A 209 21.43 5.22 24.77
C THR A 209 21.04 5.91 26.08
N SER A 210 19.80 5.74 26.54
CA SER A 210 19.33 6.29 27.82
C SER A 210 19.77 5.46 29.04
N CYS A 211 20.30 4.25 28.82
CA CYS A 211 20.81 3.42 29.89
C CYS A 211 22.12 4.01 30.42
N VAL A 212 22.04 4.79 31.49
CA VAL A 212 23.20 5.31 32.22
C VAL A 212 23.95 4.10 32.82
N PRO A 213 25.26 3.93 32.56
CA PRO A 213 26.02 2.88 33.22
C PRO A 213 26.00 3.09 34.75
N PRO A 214 25.96 2.02 35.56
CA PRO A 214 26.03 2.17 37.01
C PRO A 214 27.28 2.97 37.39
N PRO A 215 27.20 3.87 38.38
CA PRO A 215 28.36 4.65 38.79
C PRO A 215 29.49 3.69 39.15
N HIS A 216 30.62 3.82 38.45
CA HIS A 216 31.85 3.13 38.83
C HIS A 216 32.14 3.50 40.29
N GLN A 217 32.11 2.51 41.18
CA GLN A 217 32.63 2.69 42.53
C GLN A 217 34.13 2.97 42.36
N ILE A 218 34.51 4.25 42.46
CA ILE A 218 35.90 4.66 42.61
C ILE A 218 36.34 4.08 43.96
N THR A 219 37.03 2.94 43.91
CA THR A 219 37.71 2.39 45.08
C THR A 219 38.95 3.26 45.27
N LEU A 220 38.90 4.14 46.26
CA LEU A 220 40.06 4.89 46.78
C LEU A 220 40.94 3.97 47.63
#